data_AF-A0A7C7P5F8-F1
#
_entry.id   AF-A0A7C7P5F8-F1
#
_cell.length_a   1.000
_cell.length_b   1.000
_cell.length_c   1.000
_cell.angle_alpha   90.00
_cell.angle_beta   90.00
_cell.angle_gamma   90.00
#
_symmetry.space_group_name_H-M   'P 1'
#
loop_
_entity.id
_entity.type
_entity.pdbx_description
1 polymer ?
#
loop_
_entity_poly.entity_id
_entity_poly.type
_entity_poly.pdbx_seq_one_letter_code
_entity_poly.pdbx_strand_id
1 'polypeptide(L)'
;MKIYNHSLNIKGGLLLLGIVLIVSLLVYSQSIVNKLRNDNKEIVQLYAEIIAATVKDESDANLSFVFDEIIKKVRFPLIYSDRNHQPIYSKNFPEDLNQNQLLQYQRTMAEQNSPIPLEYIDSKTNIHFNIGYLYFGDSILIKRLQWLPFLEIGAVAIFIILGFAGFTLIRNSEKRHIWVGMARETAHQLGTPVSALMGWIDIMKSNPEKIDDMLDEMSTDLKRLEQIVDRFSK
;
A
#
# COMPACT_ATOMS: atom_id res chain seq x y z
N MET A 1 17.14 35.36 -7.79
CA MET A 1 17.26 34.19 -6.88
C MET A 1 15.98 33.89 -6.06
N LYS A 2 14.77 34.20 -6.56
CA LYS A 2 13.49 33.98 -5.83
C LYS A 2 12.57 32.90 -6.43
N ILE A 3 12.89 32.37 -7.62
CA ILE A 3 12.03 31.44 -8.36
C ILE A 3 12.24 29.98 -7.91
N TYR A 4 13.39 29.65 -7.31
CA TYR A 4 13.73 28.28 -6.90
C TYR A 4 13.04 27.81 -5.59
N ASN A 5 12.51 28.73 -4.79
CA ASN A 5 11.85 28.38 -3.52
C ASN A 5 10.40 27.89 -3.72
N HIS A 6 9.74 28.26 -4.83
CA HIS A 6 8.36 27.83 -5.09
C HIS A 6 8.28 26.35 -5.52
N SER A 7 9.24 25.87 -6.31
CA SER A 7 9.25 24.47 -6.77
C SER A 7 9.55 23.49 -5.63
N LEU A 8 10.36 23.90 -4.64
CA LEU A 8 10.63 23.11 -3.44
C LEU A 8 9.39 23.03 -2.53
N ASN A 9 8.66 24.14 -2.39
CA ASN A 9 7.43 24.20 -1.58
C ASN A 9 6.29 23.36 -2.18
N ILE A 10 6.11 23.35 -3.50
CA ILE A 10 5.07 22.54 -4.16
C ILE A 10 5.37 21.04 -4.02
N LYS A 11 6.63 20.63 -4.16
CA LYS A 11 7.04 19.23 -3.98
C LYS A 11 6.83 18.77 -2.53
N GLY A 12 7.19 19.61 -1.55
CA GLY A 12 6.94 19.32 -0.14
C GLY A 12 5.44 19.22 0.18
N GLY A 13 4.62 20.12 -0.38
CA GLY A 13 3.17 20.11 -0.22
C GLY A 13 2.51 18.85 -0.79
N LEU A 14 2.92 18.41 -1.98
CA LEU A 14 2.42 17.17 -2.60
C LEU A 14 2.80 15.92 -1.78
N LEU A 15 4.02 15.89 -1.23
CA LEU A 15 4.48 14.79 -0.40
C LEU A 15 3.67 14.72 0.90
N LEU A 16 3.48 15.86 1.57
CA LEU A 16 2.65 15.94 2.78
C LEU A 16 1.21 15.50 2.50
N LEU A 17 0.62 15.96 1.39
CA LEU A 17 -0.73 15.56 0.99
C LEU A 17 -0.82 14.05 0.77
N GLY A 18 0.17 13.45 0.09
CA GLY A 18 0.25 12.00 -0.09
C GLY A 18 0.31 11.24 1.24
N ILE A 19 1.15 11.69 2.19
CA ILE A 19 1.23 11.09 3.52
C ILE A 19 -0.11 11.19 4.25
N VAL A 20 -0.74 12.36 4.26
CA VAL A 20 -2.03 12.58 4.91
C VAL A 20 -3.10 11.66 4.33
N LEU A 21 -3.15 11.50 3.00
CA LEU A 21 -4.09 10.58 2.35
C LEU A 21 -3.86 9.13 2.76
N ILE A 22 -2.60 8.66 2.76
CA ILE A 22 -2.27 7.28 3.13
C ILE A 22 -2.63 7.02 4.61
N VAL A 23 -2.24 7.92 5.51
CA VAL A 23 -2.56 7.81 6.94
C VAL A 23 -4.07 7.82 7.16
N SER A 24 -4.80 8.71 6.47
CA SER A 24 -6.26 8.79 6.56
C SER A 24 -6.93 7.50 6.10
N LEU A 25 -6.45 6.91 4.99
CA LEU A 25 -6.97 5.65 4.47
C LEU A 25 -6.74 4.49 5.45
N LEU A 26 -5.52 4.37 6.00
CA LEU A 26 -5.18 3.34 6.99
C LEU A 26 -6.03 3.46 8.26
N VAL A 27 -6.19 4.68 8.78
CA VAL A 27 -7.03 4.96 9.96
C VAL A 27 -8.49 4.61 9.67
N TYR A 28 -8.99 4.96 8.49
CA TYR A 28 -10.36 4.63 8.08
C TYR A 28 -10.58 3.11 7.97
N SER A 29 -9.65 2.39 7.34
CA SER A 29 -9.67 0.93 7.23
C SER A 29 -9.69 0.25 8.60
N GLN A 30 -8.82 0.68 9.52
CA GLN A 30 -8.79 0.17 10.89
C GLN A 30 -10.09 0.50 11.65
N SER A 31 -10.67 1.68 11.42
CA SER A 31 -11.94 2.07 12.04
C SER A 31 -13.07 1.15 11.62
N ILE A 32 -13.12 0.72 10.35
CA ILE A 32 -14.12 -0.24 9.87
C ILE A 32 -13.96 -1.58 10.60
N VAL A 33 -12.73 -2.11 10.68
CA VAL A 33 -12.44 -3.36 11.40
C VAL A 33 -12.92 -3.29 12.85
N ASN A 34 -12.60 -2.20 13.54
CA ASN A 34 -13.00 -2.02 14.94
C ASN A 34 -14.52 -1.89 15.09
N LYS A 35 -15.19 -1.21 14.15
CA LYS A 35 -16.65 -1.11 14.14
C LYS A 35 -17.30 -2.48 13.97
N LEU A 36 -16.84 -3.29 13.01
CA LEU A 36 -17.34 -4.66 12.83
C LEU A 36 -17.12 -5.56 14.06
N ARG A 37 -16.00 -5.39 14.78
CA ARG A 37 -15.76 -6.11 16.03
C ARG A 37 -16.74 -5.71 17.13
N ASN A 38 -17.00 -4.41 17.26
CA ASN A 38 -17.98 -3.91 18.23
C ASN A 38 -19.40 -4.39 17.89
N ASP A 39 -19.79 -4.33 16.61
CA ASP A 39 -21.09 -4.84 16.15
C ASP A 39 -21.23 -6.34 16.46
N ASN A 40 -20.19 -7.14 16.23
CA ASN A 40 -20.20 -8.56 16.62
C ASN A 40 -20.37 -8.74 18.14
N LYS A 41 -19.67 -7.93 18.95
CA LYS A 41 -19.80 -7.99 20.41
C LYS A 41 -21.22 -7.66 20.87
N GLU A 42 -21.84 -6.62 20.31
CA GLU A 42 -23.23 -6.27 20.59
C GLU A 42 -24.19 -7.40 20.21
N ILE A 43 -23.97 -8.04 19.07
CA ILE A 43 -24.75 -9.20 18.64
C ILE A 43 -24.61 -10.36 19.64
N VAL A 44 -23.40 -10.69 20.10
CA VAL A 44 -23.19 -11.76 21.09
C VAL A 44 -23.80 -11.39 22.44
N GLN A 45 -23.72 -10.13 22.85
CA GLN A 45 -24.35 -9.62 24.07
C GLN A 45 -25.87 -9.80 24.01
N LEU A 46 -26.50 -9.44 22.90
CA LEU A 46 -27.94 -9.66 22.69
C LEU A 46 -28.30 -11.15 22.77
N TYR A 47 -27.49 -12.02 22.16
CA TYR A 47 -27.72 -13.46 22.28
C TYR A 47 -27.53 -13.97 23.72
N ALA A 48 -26.55 -13.46 24.44
CA ALA A 48 -26.34 -13.78 25.85
C ALA A 48 -27.58 -13.44 26.69
N GLU A 49 -28.15 -12.25 26.48
CA GLU A 49 -29.37 -11.80 27.17
C GLU A 49 -30.59 -12.67 26.80
N ILE A 50 -30.76 -13.02 25.52
CA ILE A 50 -31.86 -13.90 25.09
C ILE A 50 -31.73 -15.30 25.70
N ILE A 51 -30.52 -15.88 25.71
CA ILE A 51 -30.24 -17.19 26.33
C ILE A 51 -30.56 -17.11 27.82
N ALA A 52 -30.01 -16.12 28.52
CA ALA A 52 -30.21 -15.94 29.94
C ALA A 52 -31.70 -15.74 30.31
N ALA A 53 -32.47 -15.02 29.49
CA ALA A 53 -33.90 -14.81 29.72
C ALA A 53 -34.78 -16.04 29.42
N THR A 54 -34.33 -16.91 28.50
CA THR A 54 -35.13 -18.06 28.02
C THR A 54 -34.86 -19.33 28.81
N VAL A 55 -33.62 -19.52 29.28
CA VAL A 55 -33.20 -20.72 30.02
C VAL A 55 -33.52 -20.54 31.50
N LYS A 56 -34.73 -20.94 31.90
CA LYS A 56 -35.17 -20.99 33.31
C LYS A 56 -34.66 -22.22 34.07
N ASP A 57 -34.39 -23.31 33.36
CA ASP A 57 -33.80 -24.56 33.85
C ASP A 57 -32.63 -24.93 32.94
N GLU A 58 -31.51 -25.36 33.51
CA GLU A 58 -30.28 -25.82 32.81
C GLU A 58 -30.50 -27.14 32.03
N SER A 59 -31.67 -27.36 31.42
CA SER A 59 -31.86 -28.56 30.60
C SER A 59 -31.15 -28.40 29.24
N ASP A 60 -30.33 -29.38 28.89
CA ASP A 60 -29.55 -29.42 27.63
C ASP A 60 -30.43 -29.26 26.37
N ALA A 61 -31.69 -29.70 26.44
CA ALA A 61 -32.65 -29.59 25.34
C ALA A 61 -33.09 -28.15 25.04
N ASN A 62 -33.24 -27.29 26.06
CA ASN A 62 -33.60 -25.89 25.86
C ASN A 62 -32.41 -25.07 25.37
N LEU A 63 -31.20 -25.35 25.87
CA LEU A 63 -29.97 -24.72 25.42
C LEU A 63 -29.68 -25.04 23.95
N SER A 64 -29.68 -26.33 23.57
CA SER A 64 -29.46 -26.74 22.18
C SER A 64 -30.45 -26.09 21.20
N PHE A 65 -31.74 -26.02 21.55
CA PHE A 65 -32.74 -25.30 20.75
C PHE A 65 -32.37 -23.83 20.51
N VAL A 66 -31.92 -23.11 21.55
CA VAL A 66 -31.50 -21.71 21.41
C VAL A 66 -30.26 -21.59 20.51
N PHE A 67 -29.26 -22.46 20.67
CA PHE A 67 -28.05 -22.42 19.83
C PHE A 67 -28.32 -22.80 18.36
N ASP A 68 -29.25 -23.72 18.12
CA ASP A 68 -29.54 -24.23 16.78
C ASP A 68 -30.53 -23.37 16.01
N GLU A 69 -31.55 -22.80 16.67
CA GLU A 69 -32.58 -21.99 16.03
C GLU A 69 -32.32 -20.48 16.12
N ILE A 70 -31.85 -19.97 17.26
CA ILE A 70 -31.73 -18.52 17.49
C ILE A 70 -30.37 -17.98 16.99
N ILE A 71 -29.30 -18.76 17.17
CA ILE A 71 -27.92 -18.35 16.82
C ILE A 71 -27.51 -18.79 15.41
N LYS A 72 -28.44 -19.38 14.64
CA LYS A 72 -28.21 -19.91 13.28
C LYS A 72 -27.60 -18.91 12.29
N LYS A 73 -27.86 -17.62 12.48
CA LYS A 73 -27.41 -16.55 11.56
C LYS A 73 -26.00 -16.03 11.86
N VAL A 74 -25.38 -16.43 12.97
CA VAL A 74 -24.03 -15.98 13.34
C VAL A 74 -23.02 -16.51 12.31
N ARG A 75 -22.20 -15.60 11.78
CA ARG A 75 -21.15 -15.90 10.76
C ARG A 75 -19.73 -15.81 11.32
N PHE A 76 -19.59 -15.79 12.64
CA PHE A 76 -18.31 -15.78 13.33
C PHE A 76 -18.20 -16.99 14.27
N PRO A 77 -16.97 -17.43 14.59
CA PRO A 77 -16.75 -18.54 15.53
C PRO A 77 -17.34 -18.22 16.90
N LEU A 78 -18.14 -19.14 17.45
CA LEU A 78 -18.79 -19.00 18.76
C LEU A 78 -18.66 -20.30 19.56
N ILE A 79 -18.24 -20.21 20.81
CA ILE A 79 -18.18 -21.33 21.77
C ILE A 79 -19.01 -20.95 23.00
N TYR A 80 -19.86 -21.86 23.44
CA TYR A 80 -20.48 -21.82 24.75
C TYR A 80 -19.77 -22.80 25.66
N SER A 81 -19.38 -22.32 26.84
CA SER A 81 -18.77 -23.13 27.89
C SER A 81 -19.64 -23.19 29.13
N ASP A 82 -19.48 -24.25 29.91
CA ASP A 82 -20.03 -24.34 31.26
C ASP A 82 -19.37 -23.34 32.22
N ARG A 83 -19.79 -23.39 33.50
CA ARG A 83 -19.23 -22.59 34.60
C ARG A 83 -17.75 -22.87 34.87
N ASN A 84 -17.24 -24.03 34.47
CA ASN A 84 -15.84 -24.44 34.61
C ASN A 84 -15.01 -24.11 33.35
N HIS A 85 -15.55 -23.31 32.43
CA HIS A 85 -14.93 -22.95 31.15
C HIS A 85 -14.68 -24.14 30.21
N GLN A 86 -15.42 -25.24 30.36
CA GLN A 86 -15.36 -26.37 29.43
C GLN A 86 -16.31 -26.15 28.25
N PRO A 87 -15.81 -26.22 26.99
CA PRO A 87 -16.66 -26.10 25.80
C PRO A 87 -17.77 -27.16 25.79
N ILE A 88 -19.03 -26.73 25.72
CA ILE A 88 -20.20 -27.62 25.55
C ILE A 88 -20.68 -27.54 24.09
N TYR A 89 -20.85 -26.33 23.56
CA TYR A 89 -21.33 -26.10 22.19
C TYR A 89 -20.36 -25.23 21.42
N SER A 90 -20.23 -25.50 20.12
CA SER A 90 -19.40 -24.71 19.22
C SER A 90 -20.09 -24.52 17.87
N LYS A 91 -19.90 -23.35 17.24
CA LYS A 91 -20.49 -23.00 15.94
C LYS A 91 -19.48 -22.29 15.05
N ASN A 92 -19.57 -22.53 13.74
CA ASN A 92 -18.67 -22.00 12.72
C ASN A 92 -17.21 -22.44 12.88
N PHE A 93 -17.02 -23.72 13.20
CA PHE A 93 -15.72 -24.39 13.21
C PHE A 93 -15.67 -25.50 12.16
N PRO A 94 -14.47 -25.95 11.75
CA PRO A 94 -14.32 -27.18 10.98
C PRO A 94 -14.98 -28.37 11.69
N GLU A 95 -15.50 -29.32 10.92
CA GLU A 95 -15.96 -30.61 11.45
C GLU A 95 -14.76 -31.39 12.05
N ASP A 96 -15.03 -32.27 13.02
CA ASP A 96 -14.03 -33.13 13.70
C ASP A 96 -13.01 -32.46 14.63
N LEU A 97 -13.34 -31.33 15.26
CA LEU A 97 -12.47 -30.76 16.29
C LEU A 97 -12.49 -31.56 17.59
N ASN A 98 -11.30 -31.91 18.07
CA ASN A 98 -11.11 -32.49 19.40
C ASN A 98 -11.33 -31.42 20.49
N GLN A 99 -11.72 -31.86 21.70
CA GLN A 99 -11.94 -30.96 22.85
C GLN A 99 -10.72 -30.07 23.17
N ASN A 100 -9.50 -30.61 23.02
CA ASN A 100 -8.26 -29.85 23.19
C ASN A 100 -8.10 -28.74 22.13
N GLN A 101 -8.55 -28.95 20.90
CA GLN A 101 -8.50 -27.93 19.85
C GLN A 101 -9.54 -26.83 20.10
N LEU A 102 -10.75 -27.19 20.55
CA LEU A 102 -11.77 -26.21 20.95
C LEU A 102 -11.28 -25.35 22.12
N LEU A 103 -10.59 -25.93 23.10
CA LEU A 103 -9.96 -25.16 24.18
C LEU A 103 -8.88 -24.18 23.68
N GLN A 104 -8.09 -24.55 22.66
CA GLN A 104 -7.13 -23.64 22.05
C GLN A 104 -7.83 -22.47 21.33
N TYR A 105 -8.90 -22.77 20.60
CA TYR A 105 -9.71 -21.73 19.96
C TYR A 105 -10.35 -20.82 21.01
N GLN A 106 -10.89 -21.37 22.09
CA GLN A 106 -11.49 -20.63 23.20
C GLN A 106 -10.47 -19.66 23.84
N ARG A 107 -9.22 -20.10 24.06
CA ARG A 107 -8.15 -19.22 24.57
C ARG A 107 -7.84 -18.09 23.61
N THR A 108 -7.66 -18.41 22.33
CA THR A 108 -7.43 -17.39 21.29
C THR A 108 -8.57 -16.38 21.23
N MET A 109 -9.81 -16.83 21.38
CA MET A 109 -10.99 -15.95 21.42
C MET A 109 -10.99 -15.07 22.66
N ALA A 110 -10.63 -15.61 23.83
CA ALA A 110 -10.55 -14.85 25.07
C ALA A 110 -9.49 -13.74 25.03
N GLU A 111 -8.40 -13.97 24.29
CA GLU A 111 -7.37 -12.96 24.02
C GLU A 111 -7.86 -11.87 23.06
N GLN A 112 -8.70 -12.23 22.09
CA GLN A 112 -9.27 -11.29 21.11
C GLN A 112 -10.40 -10.45 21.70
N ASN A 113 -11.30 -11.08 22.47
CA ASN A 113 -12.48 -10.48 23.04
C ASN A 113 -12.73 -11.07 24.44
N SER A 114 -13.09 -10.22 25.40
CA SER A 114 -13.51 -10.70 26.72
C SER A 114 -14.76 -11.59 26.58
N PRO A 115 -14.77 -12.79 27.20
CA PRO A 115 -15.93 -13.67 27.16
C PRO A 115 -17.13 -13.01 27.83
N ILE A 116 -18.33 -13.24 27.29
CA ILE A 116 -19.57 -12.68 27.82
C ILE A 116 -20.19 -13.71 28.78
N PRO A 117 -20.34 -13.39 30.07
CA PRO A 117 -20.97 -14.29 31.02
C PRO A 117 -22.47 -14.42 30.71
N LEU A 118 -23.00 -15.62 30.89
CA LEU A 118 -24.43 -15.88 30.83
C LEU A 118 -24.96 -15.85 32.26
N GLU A 119 -25.59 -14.73 32.64
CA GLU A 119 -26.15 -14.53 33.98
C GLU A 119 -27.67 -14.49 33.92
N TYR A 120 -28.31 -15.46 34.57
CA TYR A 120 -29.75 -15.45 34.82
C TYR A 120 -30.03 -14.73 36.15
N ILE A 121 -30.99 -13.82 36.15
CA ILE A 121 -31.47 -13.15 37.36
C ILE A 121 -32.81 -13.77 37.76
N ASP A 122 -32.84 -14.44 38.91
CA ASP A 122 -34.09 -14.93 39.47
C ASP A 122 -34.95 -13.74 39.93
N SER A 123 -36.08 -13.53 39.26
CA SER A 123 -36.98 -12.40 39.51
C SER A 123 -37.59 -12.40 40.93
N LYS A 124 -37.52 -13.51 41.68
CA LYS A 124 -38.03 -13.62 43.05
C LYS A 124 -36.99 -13.31 44.12
N THR A 125 -35.73 -13.67 43.88
CA THR A 125 -34.64 -13.57 44.87
C THR A 125 -33.62 -12.49 44.51
N ASN A 126 -33.65 -11.98 43.28
CA ASN A 126 -32.69 -11.02 42.71
C ASN A 126 -31.23 -11.54 42.76
N ILE A 127 -31.06 -12.86 42.78
CA ILE A 127 -29.75 -13.54 42.77
C ILE A 127 -29.34 -13.79 41.32
N HIS A 128 -28.09 -13.46 41.02
CA HIS A 128 -27.47 -13.74 39.72
C HIS A 128 -26.89 -15.16 39.73
N PHE A 129 -27.35 -16.01 38.83
CA PHE A 129 -26.81 -17.34 38.59
C PHE A 129 -26.05 -17.33 37.25
N ASN A 130 -24.74 -17.56 37.31
CA ASN A 130 -23.94 -17.76 36.11
C ASN A 130 -24.17 -19.18 35.59
N ILE A 131 -24.67 -19.32 34.36
CA ILE A 131 -24.91 -20.61 33.70
C ILE A 131 -23.80 -20.99 32.72
N GLY A 132 -22.83 -20.10 32.49
CA GLY A 132 -21.69 -20.35 31.61
C GLY A 132 -21.15 -19.08 30.96
N TYR A 133 -20.38 -19.26 29.88
CA TYR A 133 -19.74 -18.17 29.15
C TYR A 133 -19.87 -18.35 27.64
N LEU A 134 -20.00 -17.23 26.92
CA LEU A 134 -19.88 -17.17 25.47
C LEU A 134 -18.53 -16.59 25.07
N TYR A 135 -17.78 -17.38 24.30
CA TYR A 135 -16.55 -16.98 23.64
C TYR A 135 -16.83 -16.76 22.16
N PHE A 136 -16.33 -15.65 21.62
CA PHE A 136 -16.52 -15.30 20.22
C PHE A 136 -15.23 -14.77 19.62
N GLY A 137 -14.97 -15.18 18.38
CA GLY A 137 -13.80 -14.78 17.62
C GLY A 137 -14.13 -13.81 16.49
N ASP A 138 -13.08 -13.27 15.88
CA ASP A 138 -13.22 -12.51 14.64
C ASP A 138 -13.82 -13.37 13.52
N SER A 139 -14.77 -12.78 12.79
CA SER A 139 -15.34 -13.39 11.58
C SER A 139 -14.28 -13.55 10.48
N ILE A 140 -14.54 -14.45 9.52
CA ILE A 140 -13.69 -14.59 8.33
C ILE A 140 -13.54 -13.27 7.58
N LEU A 141 -14.58 -12.42 7.59
CA LEU A 141 -14.57 -11.12 6.96
C LEU A 141 -13.61 -10.17 7.68
N ILE A 142 -13.70 -10.09 9.01
CA ILE A 142 -12.79 -9.25 9.82
C ILE A 142 -11.34 -9.69 9.62
N LYS A 143 -11.07 -11.00 9.63
CA LYS A 143 -9.73 -11.54 9.36
C LYS A 143 -9.20 -11.12 7.99
N ARG A 144 -10.04 -11.13 6.94
CA ARG A 144 -9.64 -10.65 5.60
C ARG A 144 -9.40 -9.14 5.58
N LEU A 145 -10.23 -8.35 6.26
CA LEU A 145 -10.06 -6.89 6.33
C LEU A 145 -8.81 -6.49 7.14
N GLN A 146 -8.34 -7.30 8.07
CA GLN A 146 -7.07 -7.05 8.77
C GLN A 146 -5.84 -7.11 7.85
N TRP A 147 -5.93 -7.77 6.70
CA TRP A 147 -4.86 -7.80 5.70
C TRP A 147 -4.86 -6.58 4.78
N LEU A 148 -5.96 -5.83 4.74
CA LEU A 148 -6.16 -4.70 3.84
C LEU A 148 -5.09 -3.61 4.02
N PRO A 149 -4.69 -3.21 5.24
CA PRO A 149 -3.61 -2.25 5.46
C PRO A 149 -2.27 -2.67 4.83
N PHE A 150 -1.93 -3.97 4.85
CA PHE A 150 -0.69 -4.47 4.26
C PHE A 150 -0.73 -4.42 2.73
N LEU A 151 -1.89 -4.74 2.14
CA LEU A 151 -2.11 -4.60 0.70
C LEU A 151 -2.03 -3.13 0.26
N GLU A 152 -2.58 -2.21 1.04
CA GLU A 152 -2.49 -0.76 0.79
C GLU A 152 -1.05 -0.27 0.80
N ILE A 153 -0.26 -0.63 1.83
CA ILE A 153 1.17 -0.29 1.90
C ILE A 153 1.92 -0.87 0.70
N GLY A 154 1.63 -2.11 0.32
CA GLY A 154 2.21 -2.75 -0.86
C GLY A 154 1.88 -2.00 -2.16
N ALA A 155 0.62 -1.59 -2.33
CA ALA A 155 0.19 -0.82 -3.49
C ALA A 155 0.90 0.55 -3.55
N VAL A 156 1.01 1.26 -2.42
CA VAL A 156 1.74 2.52 -2.32
C VAL A 156 3.21 2.33 -2.68
N ALA A 157 3.86 1.28 -2.18
CA ALA A 157 5.26 0.98 -2.49
C ALA A 157 5.47 0.75 -3.99
N ILE A 158 4.57 0.00 -4.65
CA ILE A 158 4.61 -0.21 -6.10
C ILE A 158 4.46 1.13 -6.84
N PHE A 159 3.53 1.99 -6.43
CA PHE A 159 3.38 3.32 -7.03
C PHE A 159 4.64 4.19 -6.89
N ILE A 160 5.31 4.15 -5.73
CA ILE A 160 6.57 4.87 -5.51
C ILE A 160 7.67 4.32 -6.45
N ILE A 161 7.79 2.99 -6.57
CA ILE A 161 8.78 2.35 -7.45
C ILE A 161 8.54 2.73 -8.91
N LEU A 162 7.29 2.64 -9.37
CA LEU A 162 6.91 3.02 -10.74
C LEU A 162 7.15 4.52 -10.99
N GLY A 163 6.82 5.37 -10.02
CA GLY A 163 7.08 6.81 -10.09
C GLY A 163 8.56 7.12 -10.20
N PHE A 164 9.40 6.46 -9.39
CA PHE A 164 10.85 6.64 -9.43
C PHE A 164 11.47 6.10 -10.73
N ALA A 165 11.02 4.93 -11.19
CA ALA A 165 11.45 4.34 -12.46
C ALA A 165 11.08 5.26 -13.63
N GLY A 166 9.82 5.71 -13.70
CA GLY A 166 9.33 6.64 -14.72
C GLY A 166 10.10 7.97 -14.72
N PHE A 167 10.31 8.57 -13.55
CA PHE A 167 11.10 9.80 -13.42
C PHE A 167 12.55 9.60 -13.92
N THR A 168 13.16 8.46 -13.59
CA THR A 168 14.51 8.13 -14.03
C THR A 168 14.58 7.94 -15.55
N LEU A 169 13.60 7.24 -16.14
CA LEU A 169 13.50 7.06 -17.58
C LEU A 169 13.33 8.39 -18.33
N ILE A 170 12.42 9.26 -17.85
CA ILE A 170 12.19 10.59 -18.43
C ILE A 170 13.48 11.40 -18.38
N ARG A 171 14.12 11.50 -17.21
CA ARG A 171 15.35 12.29 -17.05
C ARG A 171 16.51 11.77 -17.92
N ASN A 172 16.64 10.45 -18.06
CA ASN A 172 17.64 9.85 -18.93
C ASN A 172 17.32 10.09 -20.42
N SER A 173 16.04 10.08 -20.78
CA SER A 173 15.58 10.39 -22.14
C SER A 173 15.84 11.85 -22.50
N GLU A 174 15.51 12.80 -21.62
CA GLU A 174 15.80 14.23 -21.79
C GLU A 174 17.29 14.47 -22.00
N LYS A 175 18.14 13.89 -21.14
CA LYS A 175 19.59 13.95 -21.32
C LYS A 175 20.01 13.45 -22.69
N ARG A 176 19.59 12.23 -23.08
CA ARG A 176 19.95 11.65 -24.38
C ARG A 176 19.49 12.53 -25.54
N HIS A 177 18.30 13.12 -25.45
CA HIS A 177 17.79 14.02 -26.48
C HIS A 177 18.64 15.30 -26.61
N ILE A 178 19.05 15.89 -25.48
CA ILE A 178 19.97 17.05 -25.47
C ILE A 178 21.32 16.66 -26.08
N TRP A 179 21.88 15.49 -25.73
CA TRP A 179 23.14 14.99 -26.29
C TRP A 179 23.07 14.77 -27.80
N VAL A 180 21.99 14.15 -28.31
CA VAL A 180 21.79 13.97 -29.76
C VAL A 180 21.64 15.32 -30.46
N GLY A 181 20.91 16.26 -29.86
CA GLY A 181 20.76 17.63 -30.38
C GLY A 181 22.10 18.36 -30.47
N MET A 182 22.90 18.33 -29.40
CA MET A 182 24.23 18.93 -29.36
C MET A 182 25.16 18.28 -30.40
N ALA A 183 25.19 16.95 -30.50
CA ALA A 183 26.01 16.26 -31.48
C ALA A 183 25.65 16.64 -32.93
N ARG A 184 24.35 16.80 -33.23
CA ARG A 184 23.88 17.24 -34.54
C ARG A 184 24.33 18.66 -34.86
N GLU A 185 24.20 19.58 -33.91
CA GLU A 185 24.62 20.97 -34.05
C GLU A 185 26.15 21.07 -34.20
N THR A 186 26.93 20.35 -33.39
CA THR A 186 28.39 20.30 -33.50
C THR A 186 28.82 19.72 -34.85
N ALA A 187 28.18 18.65 -35.34
CA ALA A 187 28.47 18.09 -36.66
C ALA A 187 28.20 19.11 -37.78
N HIS A 188 27.14 19.91 -37.65
CA HIS A 188 26.85 20.99 -38.60
C HIS A 188 27.90 22.11 -38.53
N GLN A 189 28.23 22.59 -37.33
CA GLN A 189 29.20 23.67 -37.11
C GLN A 189 30.63 23.32 -37.52
N LEU A 190 31.04 22.06 -37.34
CA LEU A 190 32.34 21.56 -37.81
C LEU A 190 32.32 21.22 -39.31
N GLY A 191 31.17 20.81 -39.84
CA GLY A 191 31.02 20.41 -41.24
C GLY A 191 31.35 21.54 -42.21
N THR A 192 30.83 22.75 -42.00
CA THR A 192 31.05 23.90 -42.89
C THR A 192 32.54 24.28 -43.06
N PRO A 193 33.33 24.53 -42.00
CA PRO A 193 34.75 24.84 -42.14
C PRO A 193 35.57 23.66 -42.68
N VAL A 194 35.24 22.42 -42.32
CA VAL A 194 35.91 21.23 -42.88
C VAL A 194 35.66 21.11 -44.39
N SER A 195 34.44 21.37 -44.85
CA SER A 195 34.11 21.43 -46.28
C SER A 195 34.84 22.57 -47.02
N ALA A 196 34.99 23.74 -46.39
CA ALA A 196 35.77 24.83 -46.96
C ALA A 196 37.26 24.45 -47.14
N LEU A 197 37.87 23.82 -46.13
CA LEU A 197 39.25 23.32 -46.20
C LEU A 197 39.44 22.23 -47.27
N MET A 198 38.47 21.33 -47.44
CA MET A 198 38.49 20.36 -48.56
C MET A 198 38.43 21.07 -49.92
N GLY A 199 37.62 22.13 -50.05
CA GLY A 199 37.56 22.94 -51.28
C GLY A 199 38.90 23.60 -51.60
N TRP A 200 39.60 24.13 -50.60
CA TRP A 200 40.95 24.67 -50.78
C TRP A 200 41.96 23.61 -51.27
N ILE A 201 41.88 22.38 -50.77
CA ILE A 201 42.71 21.26 -51.24
C ILE A 201 42.45 20.97 -52.73
N ASP A 202 41.20 21.01 -53.17
CA ASP A 202 40.83 20.75 -54.56
C ASP A 202 41.27 21.88 -55.51
N ILE A 203 41.19 23.13 -55.06
CA ILE A 203 41.67 24.29 -55.82
C ILE A 203 43.19 24.26 -55.95
N MET A 204 43.93 23.95 -54.88
CA MET A 204 45.40 23.83 -54.93
C MET A 204 45.87 22.75 -55.90
N LYS A 205 45.17 21.61 -55.96
CA LYS A 205 45.47 20.55 -56.94
C LYS A 205 45.24 21.00 -58.39
N SER A 206 44.32 21.94 -58.60
CA SER A 206 43.90 22.39 -59.93
C SER A 206 44.66 23.61 -60.42
N ASN A 207 45.15 24.47 -59.52
CA ASN A 207 45.83 25.73 -59.83
C ASN A 207 47.12 25.91 -58.99
N PRO A 208 48.22 25.19 -59.30
CA PRO A 208 49.45 25.21 -58.51
C PRO A 208 50.18 26.57 -58.48
N GLU A 209 49.95 27.43 -59.47
CA GLU A 209 50.61 28.74 -59.57
C GLU A 209 50.05 29.81 -58.61
N LYS A 210 48.95 29.55 -57.89
CA LYS A 210 48.31 30.51 -56.96
C LYS A 210 48.34 30.08 -55.49
N ILE A 211 49.24 29.16 -55.13
CA ILE A 211 49.30 28.59 -53.78
C ILE A 211 49.54 29.67 -52.71
N ASP A 212 50.45 30.62 -52.96
CA ASP A 212 50.79 31.67 -51.98
C ASP A 212 49.57 32.55 -51.64
N ASP A 213 48.72 32.88 -52.62
CA ASP A 213 47.49 33.66 -52.40
C ASP A 213 46.42 32.86 -51.63
N MET A 214 46.45 31.53 -51.66
CA MET A 214 45.47 30.65 -51.00
C MET A 214 45.83 30.35 -49.54
N LEU A 215 47.12 30.37 -49.20
CA LEU A 215 47.60 30.05 -47.85
C LEU A 215 47.04 30.99 -46.79
N ASP A 216 46.92 32.29 -47.08
CA ASP A 216 46.39 33.29 -46.14
C ASP A 216 44.90 33.08 -45.85
N GLU A 217 44.11 32.76 -46.87
CA GLU A 217 42.67 32.47 -46.72
C GLU A 217 42.43 31.13 -46.01
N MET A 218 43.21 30.09 -46.35
CA MET A 218 43.18 28.80 -45.65
C MET A 218 43.53 28.94 -44.16
N SER A 219 44.56 29.74 -43.84
CA SER A 219 44.97 30.02 -42.46
C SER A 219 43.84 30.71 -41.68
N THR A 220 43.11 31.61 -42.34
CA THR A 220 41.94 32.28 -41.76
C THR A 220 40.80 31.30 -41.47
N ASP A 221 40.49 30.39 -42.39
CA ASP A 221 39.46 29.36 -42.19
C ASP A 221 39.87 28.32 -41.12
N LEU A 222 41.16 27.98 -41.04
CA LEU A 222 41.70 27.10 -39.99
C LEU A 222 41.58 27.74 -38.60
N LYS A 223 41.85 29.05 -38.50
CA LYS A 223 41.68 29.81 -37.25
C LYS A 223 40.22 29.89 -36.81
N ARG A 224 39.27 29.98 -37.75
CA ARG A 224 37.83 29.90 -37.45
C ARG A 224 37.45 28.53 -36.92
N LEU A 225 37.95 27.46 -37.54
CA LEU A 225 37.74 26.10 -37.06
C LEU A 225 38.26 25.91 -35.63
N GLU A 226 39.48 26.40 -35.34
CA GLU A 226 40.08 26.35 -34.00
C GLU A 226 39.22 27.09 -32.95
N GLN A 227 38.68 28.26 -33.29
CA GLN A 227 37.76 29.00 -32.42
C GLN A 227 36.46 28.25 -32.14
N ILE A 228 35.91 27.53 -33.13
CA ILE A 228 34.71 26.70 -32.95
C ILE A 228 35.04 25.52 -32.02
N VAL A 229 36.16 24.83 -32.25
CA VAL A 229 36.60 23.70 -31.41
C VAL A 229 36.87 24.13 -29.96
N ASP A 230 37.54 25.28 -29.74
CA ASP A 230 37.82 25.77 -28.38
C ASP A 230 36.54 26.10 -27.59
N ARG A 231 35.47 26.52 -28.28
CA ARG A 231 34.15 26.75 -27.67
C ARG A 231 33.45 25.47 -27.22
N PHE A 232 33.72 24.33 -27.86
CA PHE A 232 33.13 23.04 -27.50
C PHE A 232 33.95 22.25 -26.48
N SER A 233 35.22 22.63 -26.24
CA SER A 233 36.10 21.93 -25.28
C SER A 233 35.97 22.44 -23.83
N LYS A 234 35.39 23.63 -23.63
CA LYS A 234 35.12 24.26 -22.32
C LYS A 234 33.70 23.98 -21.84
#